data_AF-A4I389-F1
#
_entry.id   AF-A4I389-F1
#
_cell.length_a   1.000
_cell.length_b   1.000
_cell.length_c   1.000
_cell.angle_alpha   90.00
_cell.angle_beta   90.00
_cell.angle_gamma   90.00
#
_symmetry.space_group_name_H-M   'P 1'
#
loop_
_entity.id
_entity.type
_entity.pdbx_description
1 polymer ?
#
loop_
_entity_poly.entity_id
_entity_poly.type
_entity_poly.pdbx_seq_one_letter_code
_entity_poly.pdbx_strand_id
1 'polypeptide(L)'
;MPGGLTRKERRRWETSRRLELQMSRLNSNATAAKEMVEEAAAQHRGTASDAVDGDAVAVPEPKLRHDPKFKHGTFWRDRKEKRARTLFLGGIPSAFSVKQVKDFISTVVDLDPDATEYADQVGQNTEVVEEVDMLPVRHHSRVKHMYVTMASVPLAGCAAAMLNGYKVEGRELRCNFAADKAQREEAIRRRNAAQR
;
A
#
# COMPACT_ATOMS: atom_id res chain seq x y z
N MET A 1 32.84 -16.39 -20.60
CA MET A 1 32.90 -15.33 -19.57
C MET A 1 33.84 -14.26 -20.09
N PRO A 2 33.42 -13.02 -20.32
CA PRO A 2 34.35 -11.96 -20.73
C PRO A 2 35.23 -11.56 -19.53
N GLY A 3 36.55 -11.69 -19.69
CA GLY A 3 37.54 -11.25 -18.69
C GLY A 3 37.55 -9.72 -18.55
N GLY A 4 37.92 -9.21 -17.37
CA GLY A 4 38.15 -7.77 -17.14
C GLY A 4 36.99 -6.94 -16.57
N LEU A 5 35.84 -7.54 -16.23
CA LEU A 5 34.71 -6.79 -15.65
C LEU A 5 34.94 -6.45 -14.16
N THR A 6 34.55 -5.25 -13.75
CA THR A 6 34.48 -4.86 -12.33
C THR A 6 33.44 -5.71 -11.59
N ARG A 7 33.53 -5.78 -10.24
CA ARG A 7 32.57 -6.54 -9.40
C ARG A 7 31.11 -6.16 -9.66
N LYS A 8 30.85 -4.87 -9.93
CA LYS A 8 29.50 -4.35 -10.19
C LYS A 8 29.00 -4.78 -11.58
N GLU A 9 29.85 -4.73 -12.59
CA GLU A 9 29.51 -5.16 -13.95
C GLU A 9 29.32 -6.66 -14.04
N ARG A 10 30.16 -7.45 -13.36
CA ARG A 10 29.98 -8.91 -13.26
C ARG A 10 28.59 -9.25 -12.70
N ARG A 11 28.17 -8.61 -11.61
CA ARG A 11 26.82 -8.84 -11.03
C ARG A 11 25.71 -8.47 -12.02
N ARG A 12 25.84 -7.35 -12.73
CA ARG A 12 24.87 -6.93 -13.75
C ARG A 12 24.78 -7.98 -14.88
N TRP A 13 25.91 -8.44 -15.38
CA TRP A 13 25.96 -9.45 -16.44
C TRP A 13 25.35 -10.79 -16.00
N GLU A 14 25.66 -11.26 -14.79
CA GLU A 14 25.04 -12.46 -14.22
C GLU A 14 23.52 -12.33 -14.09
N THR A 15 23.02 -11.17 -13.66
CA THR A 15 21.57 -10.92 -13.57
C THR A 15 20.91 -10.88 -14.94
N SER A 16 21.52 -10.23 -15.94
CA SER A 16 21.01 -10.18 -17.31
C SER A 16 20.95 -11.58 -17.92
N ARG A 17 22.00 -12.37 -17.78
CA ARG A 17 22.05 -13.75 -18.28
C ARG A 17 21.01 -14.65 -17.61
N ARG A 18 20.79 -14.48 -16.30
CA ARG A 18 19.75 -15.22 -15.57
C ARG A 18 18.35 -14.86 -16.07
N LEU A 19 18.10 -13.58 -16.37
CA LEU A 19 16.83 -13.12 -16.93
C LEU A 19 16.60 -13.67 -18.34
N GLU A 20 17.63 -13.65 -19.19
CA GLU A 20 17.59 -14.23 -20.53
C GLU A 20 17.23 -15.73 -20.50
N LEU A 21 17.86 -16.50 -19.60
CA LEU A 21 17.53 -17.91 -19.38
C LEU A 21 16.11 -18.14 -18.85
N GLN A 22 15.56 -17.19 -18.08
CA GLN A 22 14.18 -17.28 -17.61
C GLN A 22 13.18 -16.97 -18.73
N MET A 23 13.47 -15.97 -19.57
CA MET A 23 12.64 -15.62 -20.72
C MET A 23 12.63 -16.74 -21.76
N SER A 24 13.77 -17.36 -22.04
CA SER A 24 13.82 -18.51 -22.97
C SER A 24 13.00 -19.70 -22.47
N ARG A 25 13.05 -20.00 -21.17
CA ARG A 25 12.21 -21.05 -20.54
C ARG A 25 10.71 -20.71 -20.58
N LEU A 26 10.34 -19.46 -20.35
CA LEU A 26 8.94 -19.05 -20.43
C LEU A 26 8.43 -19.14 -21.87
N ASN A 27 9.24 -18.72 -22.84
CA ASN A 27 8.88 -18.84 -24.25
C ASN A 27 8.75 -20.30 -24.68
N SER A 28 9.67 -21.19 -24.28
CA SER A 28 9.55 -22.63 -24.58
C SER A 28 8.33 -23.27 -23.91
N ASN A 29 7.98 -22.83 -22.71
CA ASN A 29 6.77 -23.33 -22.04
C ASN A 29 5.50 -22.78 -22.70
N ALA A 30 5.52 -21.54 -23.18
CA ALA A 30 4.40 -20.95 -23.91
C ALA A 30 4.20 -21.61 -25.28
N THR A 31 5.28 -21.98 -25.98
CA THR A 31 5.18 -22.76 -27.23
C THR A 31 4.66 -24.17 -26.93
N ALA A 32 5.21 -24.87 -25.94
CA ALA A 32 4.73 -26.20 -25.55
C ALA A 32 3.25 -26.18 -25.10
N ALA A 33 2.82 -25.16 -24.36
CA ALA A 33 1.42 -25.01 -23.97
C ALA A 33 0.51 -24.76 -25.17
N LYS A 34 0.95 -23.97 -26.16
CA LYS A 34 0.20 -23.77 -27.41
C LYS A 34 0.11 -25.07 -28.20
N GLU A 35 1.20 -25.80 -28.34
CA GLU A 35 1.24 -27.11 -29.01
C GLU A 35 0.31 -28.11 -28.33
N MET A 36 0.30 -28.18 -27.00
CA MET A 36 -0.62 -29.06 -26.25
C MET A 36 -2.10 -28.68 -26.43
N VAL A 37 -2.42 -27.38 -26.51
CA VAL A 37 -3.79 -26.92 -26.77
C VAL A 37 -4.20 -27.23 -28.21
N GLU A 38 -3.30 -27.05 -29.18
CA GLU A 38 -3.55 -27.42 -30.58
C GLU A 38 -3.71 -28.95 -30.75
N GLU A 39 -2.89 -29.75 -30.06
CA GLU A 39 -2.99 -31.22 -30.08
C GLU A 39 -4.27 -31.72 -29.40
N ALA A 40 -4.66 -31.15 -28.25
CA ALA A 40 -5.93 -31.47 -27.60
C ALA A 40 -7.14 -31.08 -28.46
N ALA A 41 -7.09 -29.92 -29.15
CA ALA A 41 -8.12 -29.50 -30.09
C ALA A 41 -8.19 -30.43 -31.33
N ALA A 42 -7.05 -30.97 -31.79
CA ALA A 42 -7.00 -31.93 -32.88
C ALA A 42 -7.58 -33.30 -32.47
N GLN A 43 -7.30 -33.77 -31.24
CA GLN A 43 -7.86 -35.01 -30.70
C GLN A 43 -9.38 -34.92 -30.51
N HIS A 44 -9.90 -33.78 -30.05
CA HIS A 44 -11.34 -33.55 -29.92
C HIS A 44 -12.09 -33.52 -31.26
N ARG A 45 -11.40 -33.33 -32.39
CA ARG A 45 -12.03 -33.40 -33.72
C ARG A 45 -12.19 -34.83 -34.24
N GLY A 46 -11.56 -35.82 -33.58
CA GLY A 46 -11.50 -37.22 -34.04
C GLY A 46 -12.45 -38.21 -33.37
N THR A 47 -13.11 -37.85 -32.26
CA THR A 47 -13.91 -38.81 -31.47
C THR A 47 -15.35 -38.32 -31.27
N ALA A 48 -16.17 -38.59 -32.29
CA ALA A 48 -17.62 -38.55 -32.20
C ALA A 48 -18.14 -39.94 -31.77
N SER A 49 -18.20 -40.23 -30.47
CA SER A 49 -19.11 -41.23 -29.87
C SER A 49 -19.07 -41.21 -28.35
N ASP A 50 -20.27 -41.19 -27.77
CA ASP A 50 -20.68 -41.57 -26.41
C ASP A 50 -20.09 -40.88 -25.16
N ALA A 51 -20.95 -40.01 -24.63
CA ALA A 51 -21.25 -39.78 -23.23
C ALA A 51 -20.81 -40.88 -22.25
N VAL A 52 -20.07 -40.50 -21.18
CA VAL A 52 -20.48 -40.72 -19.79
C VAL A 52 -19.87 -39.63 -18.90
N ASP A 53 -20.72 -39.07 -18.07
CA ASP A 53 -20.49 -38.26 -16.88
C ASP A 53 -19.21 -38.61 -16.11
N GLY A 54 -18.36 -37.62 -15.84
CA GLY A 54 -17.05 -37.83 -15.24
C GLY A 54 -16.43 -36.52 -14.78
N ASP A 55 -16.98 -36.01 -13.68
CA ASP A 55 -16.32 -35.15 -12.68
C ASP A 55 -15.17 -34.32 -13.24
N ALA A 56 -15.50 -33.13 -13.75
CA ALA A 56 -14.53 -32.10 -14.07
C ALA A 56 -13.83 -31.72 -12.76
N VAL A 57 -12.78 -32.47 -12.42
CA VAL A 57 -11.83 -32.18 -11.36
C VAL A 57 -11.35 -30.77 -11.65
N ALA A 58 -11.94 -29.81 -10.94
CA ALA A 58 -11.58 -28.42 -11.00
C ALA A 58 -10.09 -28.36 -10.66
N VAL A 59 -9.25 -28.24 -11.68
CA VAL A 59 -7.82 -28.02 -11.54
C VAL A 59 -7.70 -26.85 -10.58
N PRO A 60 -7.24 -27.05 -9.33
CA PRO A 60 -7.21 -25.96 -8.38
C PRO A 60 -6.24 -24.95 -8.96
N GLU A 61 -6.75 -23.77 -9.31
CA GLU A 61 -5.92 -22.70 -9.83
C GLU A 61 -4.71 -22.57 -8.90
N PRO A 62 -3.48 -22.68 -9.44
CA PRO A 62 -2.28 -22.79 -8.62
C PRO A 62 -2.26 -21.60 -7.69
N LYS A 63 -2.40 -21.89 -6.38
CA LYS A 63 -2.48 -20.92 -5.31
C LYS A 63 -1.30 -19.96 -5.44
N LEU A 64 -1.52 -18.84 -6.10
CA LEU A 64 -0.47 -17.86 -6.34
C LEU A 64 0.00 -17.43 -4.97
N ARG A 65 1.30 -17.60 -4.68
CA ARG A 65 1.91 -17.14 -3.41
C ARG A 65 1.75 -15.62 -3.21
N HIS A 66 1.35 -14.90 -4.25
CA HIS A 66 1.13 -13.48 -4.26
C HIS A 66 -0.31 -13.17 -4.63
N ASP A 67 -0.91 -12.20 -3.92
CA ASP A 67 -2.21 -11.66 -4.27
C ASP A 67 -2.24 -11.26 -5.75
N PRO A 68 -3.28 -11.64 -6.52
CA PRO A 68 -3.39 -11.32 -7.93
C PRO A 68 -3.37 -9.81 -8.22
N LYS A 69 -3.71 -8.98 -7.22
CA LYS A 69 -3.59 -7.51 -7.27
C LYS A 69 -2.16 -7.04 -7.55
N PHE A 70 -1.13 -7.81 -7.18
CA PHE A 70 0.28 -7.42 -7.31
C PHE A 70 1.01 -8.07 -8.49
N LYS A 71 0.27 -8.63 -9.46
CA LYS A 71 0.85 -9.29 -10.66
C LYS A 71 1.83 -8.39 -11.43
N HIS A 72 1.68 -7.07 -11.33
CA HIS A 72 2.52 -6.07 -12.01
C HIS A 72 3.63 -5.44 -11.13
N GLY A 73 3.91 -5.99 -9.94
CA GLY A 73 5.00 -5.49 -9.08
C GLY A 73 4.77 -4.10 -8.50
N THR A 74 3.54 -3.56 -8.57
CA THR A 74 3.20 -2.24 -8.04
C THR A 74 3.17 -2.19 -6.52
N PHE A 75 3.19 -3.33 -5.81
CA PHE A 75 3.13 -3.40 -4.35
C PHE A 75 4.06 -2.40 -3.65
N TRP A 76 5.33 -2.32 -4.08
CA TRP A 76 6.28 -1.40 -3.47
C TRP A 76 6.01 0.06 -3.80
N ARG A 77 5.47 0.35 -4.99
CA ARG A 77 5.06 1.69 -5.39
C ARG A 77 3.85 2.12 -4.56
N ASP A 78 2.80 1.31 -4.56
CA ASP A 78 1.55 1.55 -3.83
C ASP A 78 1.81 1.68 -2.33
N ARG A 79 2.68 0.83 -1.76
CA ARG A 79 3.09 0.91 -0.35
C ARG A 79 3.87 2.19 -0.04
N LYS A 80 4.76 2.62 -0.92
CA LYS A 80 5.53 3.87 -0.75
C LYS A 80 4.60 5.08 -0.86
N GLU A 81 3.69 5.06 -1.82
CA GLU A 81 2.69 6.09 -2.05
C GLU A 81 1.72 6.20 -0.86
N LYS A 82 1.14 5.07 -0.41
CA LYS A 82 0.32 5.02 0.80
C LYS A 82 1.07 5.63 1.99
N ARG A 83 2.33 5.21 2.21
CA ARG A 83 3.16 5.75 3.30
C ARG A 83 3.43 7.26 3.18
N ALA A 84 3.55 7.79 1.96
CA ALA A 84 3.73 9.23 1.74
C ALA A 84 2.46 10.04 2.05
N ARG A 85 1.28 9.43 1.87
CA ARG A 85 -0.03 10.02 2.20
C ARG A 85 -0.48 9.77 3.64
N THR A 86 0.22 8.90 4.39
CA THR A 86 -0.11 8.59 5.78
C THR A 86 0.52 9.59 6.75
N LEU A 87 -0.31 10.17 7.61
CA LEU A 87 0.04 11.03 8.72
C LEU A 87 -0.05 10.26 10.05
N PHE A 88 0.80 10.61 11.00
CA PHE A 88 0.65 10.25 12.40
C PHE A 88 -0.09 11.37 13.11
N LEU A 89 -1.21 11.03 13.74
CA LEU A 89 -2.01 11.95 14.54
C LEU A 89 -2.04 11.49 15.99
N GLY A 90 -1.60 12.36 16.89
CA GLY A 90 -1.54 12.09 18.32
C GLY A 90 -2.20 13.17 19.16
N GLY A 91 -2.66 12.79 20.35
CA GLY A 91 -3.30 13.72 21.29
C GLY A 91 -4.82 13.79 21.14
N ILE A 92 -5.40 12.97 20.27
CA ILE A 92 -6.86 12.90 20.09
C ILE A 92 -7.51 12.36 21.37
N PRO A 93 -8.61 12.96 21.85
CA PRO A 93 -9.31 12.48 23.05
C PRO A 93 -9.75 11.01 22.89
N SER A 94 -9.65 10.24 23.98
CA SER A 94 -9.97 8.81 23.94
C SER A 94 -11.43 8.49 23.62
N ALA A 95 -12.33 9.46 23.80
CA ALA A 95 -13.75 9.32 23.48
C ALA A 95 -14.03 9.33 21.96
N PHE A 96 -13.10 9.88 21.14
CA PHE A 96 -13.33 10.01 19.70
C PHE A 96 -13.34 8.63 19.01
N SER A 97 -14.39 8.41 18.23
CA SER A 97 -14.55 7.28 17.32
C SER A 97 -13.84 7.53 15.99
N VAL A 98 -13.65 6.46 15.19
CA VAL A 98 -13.04 6.57 13.85
C VAL A 98 -13.80 7.58 12.97
N LYS A 99 -15.13 7.54 13.00
CA LYS A 99 -15.99 8.44 12.22
C LYS A 99 -15.79 9.89 12.63
N GLN A 100 -15.84 10.18 13.93
CA GLN A 100 -15.61 11.53 14.45
C GLN A 100 -14.22 12.07 14.09
N VAL A 101 -13.20 11.20 14.04
CA VAL A 101 -11.86 11.62 13.58
C VAL A 101 -11.89 11.96 12.09
N LYS A 102 -12.52 11.13 11.25
CA LYS A 102 -12.67 11.43 9.81
C LYS A 102 -13.39 12.77 9.61
N ASP A 103 -14.54 12.94 10.23
CA ASP A 103 -15.36 14.16 10.11
C ASP A 103 -14.60 15.40 10.61
N PHE A 104 -13.88 15.28 11.72
CA PHE A 104 -13.04 16.35 12.25
C PHE A 104 -11.94 16.75 11.26
N ILE A 105 -11.22 15.77 10.69
CA ILE A 105 -10.15 16.05 9.73
C ILE A 105 -10.71 16.68 8.46
N SER A 106 -11.83 16.16 7.93
CA SER A 106 -12.49 16.77 6.78
C SER A 106 -12.87 18.22 7.06
N THR A 107 -13.48 18.50 8.22
CA THR A 107 -13.85 19.88 8.61
C THR A 107 -12.63 20.81 8.68
N VAL A 108 -11.51 20.34 9.23
CA VAL A 108 -10.29 21.16 9.32
C VAL A 108 -9.68 21.41 7.94
N VAL A 109 -9.75 20.42 7.04
CA VAL A 109 -9.26 20.54 5.66
C VAL A 109 -10.15 21.48 4.85
N ASP A 110 -11.47 21.42 5.02
CA ASP A 110 -12.42 22.31 4.32
C ASP A 110 -12.29 23.79 4.74
N LEU A 111 -11.75 24.05 5.94
CA LEU A 111 -11.43 25.40 6.40
C LEU A 111 -10.16 25.98 5.77
N ASP A 112 -9.33 25.14 5.15
CA ASP A 112 -8.09 25.56 4.51
C ASP A 112 -8.34 25.87 3.02
N PRO A 113 -8.22 27.14 2.59
CA PRO A 113 -8.42 27.50 1.19
C PRO A 113 -7.43 26.79 0.26
N ASP A 114 -6.19 26.55 0.72
CA ASP A 114 -5.17 25.87 -0.07
C ASP A 114 -5.51 24.39 -0.29
N ALA A 115 -6.23 23.79 0.65
CA ALA A 115 -6.61 22.39 0.57
C ALA A 115 -7.83 22.15 -0.33
N THR A 116 -8.70 23.16 -0.48
CA THR A 116 -9.92 23.08 -1.29
C THR A 116 -9.58 22.73 -2.75
N GLU A 117 -8.55 23.36 -3.32
CA GLU A 117 -8.09 23.07 -4.69
C GLU A 117 -7.66 21.61 -4.87
N TYR A 118 -7.01 21.02 -3.85
CA TYR A 118 -6.60 19.63 -3.89
C TYR A 118 -7.75 18.67 -3.63
N ALA A 119 -8.72 19.04 -2.79
CA ALA A 119 -9.91 18.23 -2.53
C ALA A 119 -10.76 18.07 -3.79
N ASP A 120 -10.94 19.17 -4.55
CA ASP A 120 -11.67 19.16 -5.82
C ASP A 120 -11.01 18.23 -6.86
N GLN A 121 -9.68 18.13 -6.87
CA GLN A 121 -8.93 17.24 -7.77
C GLN A 121 -9.12 15.74 -7.47
N VAL A 122 -9.38 15.35 -6.21
CA VAL A 122 -9.65 13.96 -5.85
C VAL A 122 -11.03 13.51 -6.37
N GLY A 123 -11.92 14.48 -6.62
CA GLY A 123 -13.27 14.27 -7.13
C GLY A 123 -14.31 14.13 -6.02
N GLN A 124 -15.52 14.62 -6.31
CA GLN A 124 -16.62 14.83 -5.34
C GLN A 124 -17.07 13.59 -4.56
N ASN A 125 -16.74 12.39 -5.01
CA ASN A 125 -17.18 11.13 -4.39
C ASN A 125 -16.09 10.44 -3.54
N THR A 126 -14.91 11.04 -3.41
CA THR A 126 -13.81 10.43 -2.68
C THR A 126 -13.67 11.06 -1.30
N GLU A 127 -13.70 10.23 -0.25
CA GLU A 127 -13.41 10.71 1.11
C GLU A 127 -11.98 11.26 1.18
N VAL A 128 -11.83 12.47 1.75
CA VAL A 128 -10.52 13.11 2.01
C VAL A 128 -9.60 12.17 2.83
N VAL A 129 -10.20 11.38 3.72
CA VAL A 129 -9.53 10.39 4.57
C VAL A 129 -9.88 8.97 4.13
N GLU A 130 -8.95 8.27 3.49
CA GLU A 130 -9.11 6.89 3.04
C GLU A 130 -9.24 5.93 4.24
N GLU A 131 -8.31 6.01 5.19
CA GLU A 131 -8.16 5.01 6.26
C GLU A 131 -7.66 5.64 7.56
N VAL A 132 -8.16 5.13 8.69
CA VAL A 132 -7.71 5.51 10.04
C VAL A 132 -7.35 4.24 10.80
N ASP A 133 -6.09 4.10 11.16
CA ASP A 133 -5.55 2.98 11.94
C ASP A 133 -5.25 3.45 13.38
N MET A 134 -6.02 2.94 14.34
CA MET A 134 -5.91 3.32 15.75
C MET A 134 -4.83 2.50 16.45
N LEU A 135 -3.86 3.19 17.08
CA LEU A 135 -2.87 2.51 17.91
C LEU A 135 -3.49 2.03 19.23
N PRO A 136 -2.94 0.93 19.80
CA PRO A 136 -3.38 0.44 21.09
C PRO A 136 -3.19 1.50 22.18
N VAL A 137 -4.21 1.61 23.02
CA VAL A 137 -4.34 2.66 24.03
C VAL A 137 -3.83 2.11 25.36
N ARG A 138 -3.04 2.89 26.10
CA ARG A 138 -2.60 2.48 27.43
C ARG A 138 -3.80 2.54 28.39
N HIS A 139 -3.88 1.62 29.34
CA HIS A 139 -4.89 1.70 30.40
C HIS A 139 -4.88 3.08 31.07
N HIS A 140 -6.06 3.70 31.18
CA HIS A 140 -6.29 5.05 31.72
C HIS A 140 -5.72 6.24 30.93
N SER A 141 -5.20 6.07 29.71
CA SER A 141 -4.79 7.23 28.92
C SER A 141 -6.00 7.98 28.36
N ARG A 142 -6.08 9.28 28.65
CA ARG A 142 -7.11 10.20 28.13
C ARG A 142 -6.96 10.53 26.64
N VAL A 143 -5.89 10.06 26.00
CA VAL A 143 -5.57 10.34 24.60
C VAL A 143 -5.27 9.05 23.84
N LYS A 144 -5.54 9.09 22.54
CA LYS A 144 -5.22 8.05 21.58
C LYS A 144 -4.27 8.60 20.52
N HIS A 145 -3.60 7.68 19.86
CA HIS A 145 -2.74 7.95 18.72
C HIS A 145 -3.22 7.09 17.55
N MET A 146 -3.04 7.58 16.33
CA MET A 146 -3.49 6.89 15.13
C MET A 146 -2.63 7.26 13.92
N TYR A 147 -2.70 6.43 12.90
CA TYR A 147 -2.24 6.75 11.56
C TYR A 147 -3.44 7.04 10.67
N VAL A 148 -3.39 8.16 9.95
CA VAL A 148 -4.46 8.59 9.05
C VAL A 148 -3.90 8.62 7.64
N THR A 149 -4.49 7.87 6.73
CA THR A 149 -4.12 7.89 5.31
C THR A 149 -5.05 8.82 4.55
N MET A 150 -4.48 9.86 3.96
CA MET A 150 -5.20 10.83 3.15
C MET A 150 -5.35 10.37 1.71
N ALA A 151 -6.30 10.94 0.98
CA ALA A 151 -6.53 10.64 -0.43
C ALA A 151 -5.37 11.09 -1.34
N SER A 152 -4.64 12.15 -0.99
CA SER A 152 -3.51 12.64 -1.79
C SER A 152 -2.34 13.12 -0.91
N VAL A 153 -1.13 13.16 -1.50
CA VAL A 153 0.06 13.67 -0.80
C VAL A 153 -0.05 15.17 -0.51
N PRO A 154 -0.53 16.02 -1.44
CA PRO A 154 -0.75 17.45 -1.15
C PRO A 154 -1.75 17.66 0.00
N LEU A 155 -2.88 16.95 0.02
CA LEU A 155 -3.86 17.02 1.12
C LEU A 155 -3.24 16.61 2.45
N ALA A 156 -2.37 15.60 2.46
CA ALA A 156 -1.62 15.24 3.66
C ALA A 156 -0.68 16.35 4.13
N GLY A 157 -0.09 17.12 3.21
CA GLY A 157 0.69 18.32 3.53
C GLY A 157 -0.14 19.41 4.21
N CYS A 158 -1.28 19.79 3.62
CA CYS A 158 -2.21 20.78 4.17
C CYS A 158 -2.72 20.34 5.55
N ALA A 159 -3.21 19.11 5.66
CA ALA A 159 -3.70 18.56 6.92
C ALA A 159 -2.60 18.50 8.00
N ALA A 160 -1.36 18.18 7.63
CA ALA A 160 -0.25 18.19 8.59
C ALA A 160 0.05 19.59 9.13
N ALA A 161 0.00 20.62 8.26
CA ALA A 161 0.23 22.00 8.66
C ALA A 161 -0.88 22.52 9.59
N MET A 162 -2.14 22.20 9.30
CA MET A 162 -3.30 22.66 10.08
C MET A 162 -3.50 21.92 11.40
N LEU A 163 -3.31 20.59 11.40
CA LEU A 163 -3.59 19.76 12.57
C LEU A 163 -2.45 19.80 13.60
N ASN A 164 -1.22 20.13 13.20
CA ASN A 164 -0.10 20.15 14.12
C ASN A 164 -0.17 21.37 15.05
N GLY A 165 -0.31 21.14 16.36
CA GLY A 165 -0.52 22.18 17.36
C GLY A 165 -1.99 22.59 17.54
N TYR A 166 -2.92 22.03 16.74
CA TYR A 166 -4.34 22.33 16.86
C TYR A 166 -4.88 21.89 18.23
N LYS A 167 -5.67 22.73 18.90
CA LYS A 167 -6.17 22.44 20.25
C LYS A 167 -7.53 21.74 20.22
N VAL A 168 -7.60 20.53 20.74
CA VAL A 168 -8.85 19.78 20.96
C VAL A 168 -8.99 19.49 22.45
N GLU A 169 -10.10 19.94 23.06
CA GLU A 169 -10.36 19.78 24.51
C GLU A 169 -9.19 20.27 25.39
N GLY A 170 -8.56 21.38 25.00
CA GLY A 170 -7.42 21.97 25.71
C GLY A 170 -6.08 21.25 25.51
N ARG A 171 -6.02 20.22 24.66
CA ARG A 171 -4.79 19.49 24.33
C ARG A 171 -4.33 19.81 22.92
N GLU A 172 -3.04 20.06 22.77
CA GLU A 172 -2.44 20.25 21.45
C GLU A 172 -2.28 18.90 20.75
N LEU A 173 -2.84 18.82 19.55
CA LEU A 173 -2.65 17.71 18.65
C LEU A 173 -1.23 17.73 18.11
N ARG A 174 -0.72 16.55 17.85
CA ARG A 174 0.56 16.35 17.20
C ARG A 174 0.31 15.66 15.87
N CYS A 175 0.65 16.32 14.77
CA CYS A 175 0.51 15.77 13.43
C CYS A 175 1.87 15.78 12.72
N ASN A 176 2.30 14.66 12.16
CA ASN A 176 3.54 14.56 11.37
C ASN A 176 3.37 13.51 10.26
N PHE A 177 4.20 13.54 9.21
CA PHE A 177 4.21 12.45 8.24
C PHE A 177 4.66 11.13 8.86
N ALA A 178 3.99 10.01 8.55
CA ALA A 178 4.38 8.69 9.04
C ALA A 178 5.74 8.21 8.48
N ALA A 179 6.20 8.84 7.38
CA ALA A 179 7.53 8.63 6.83
C ALA A 179 8.64 9.30 7.66
N ASP A 180 8.33 10.35 8.42
CA ASP A 180 9.33 11.10 9.18
C ASP A 180 9.74 10.34 10.46
N LYS A 181 10.84 9.61 10.34
CA LYS A 181 11.44 8.87 11.46
C LYS A 181 12.12 9.81 12.45
N ALA A 182 12.69 10.92 12.01
CA ALA A 182 13.48 11.81 12.85
C ALA A 182 12.58 12.50 13.89
N GLN A 183 11.45 13.06 13.44
CA GLN A 183 10.46 13.67 14.34
C GLN A 183 9.84 12.64 15.29
N ARG A 184 9.64 11.39 14.83
CA ARG A 184 9.15 10.31 15.69
C ARG A 184 10.15 9.99 16.81
N GLU A 185 11.42 9.83 16.48
CA GLU A 185 12.50 9.55 17.43
C GLU A 185 12.69 10.69 18.44
N GLU A 186 12.69 11.94 17.97
CA GLU A 186 12.85 13.12 18.83
C GLU A 186 11.74 13.20 19.87
N ALA A 187 10.49 12.94 19.48
CA ALA A 187 9.39 12.98 20.44
C ALA A 187 9.40 11.82 21.43
N ILE A 188 9.85 10.63 21.01
CA ILE A 188 10.08 9.52 21.95
C ILE A 188 11.16 9.94 22.96
N ARG A 189 12.21 10.62 22.50
CA ARG A 189 13.27 11.14 23.37
C ARG A 189 12.74 12.17 24.37
N ARG A 190 11.98 13.18 23.92
CA ARG A 190 11.36 14.20 24.79
C ARG A 190 10.43 13.57 25.84
N ARG A 191 9.60 12.60 25.43
CA ARG A 191 8.71 11.87 26.36
C ARG A 191 9.49 11.09 27.41
N ASN A 192 10.52 10.35 27.01
CA ASN A 192 11.33 9.56 27.94
C ASN A 192 12.13 10.46 28.90
N ALA A 193 12.53 11.66 28.46
CA ALA A 193 13.17 12.65 29.31
C ALA A 193 12.18 13.24 30.35
N ALA A 194 10.94 13.53 29.96
CA ALA A 194 9.91 14.06 30.87
C ALA A 194 9.38 13.03 31.89
N GLN A 195 9.70 11.74 31.72
CA GLN A 195 9.35 10.66 32.65
C GLN A 195 10.45 10.33 33.67
N ARG A 196 11.64 10.94 33.51
CA ARG A 196 12.73 10.86 34.49
C ARG A 196 12.63 12.04 35.43
#